data_AF-A0A6S6QSB3-F1
#
_entry.id   AF-A0A6S6QSB3-F1
#
_cell.length_a   1.000
_cell.length_b   1.000
_cell.length_c   1.000
_cell.angle_alpha   90.00
_cell.angle_beta   90.00
_cell.angle_gamma   90.00
#
_symmetry.space_group_name_H-M   'P 1'
#
loop_
_entity.id
_entity.type
_entity.pdbx_description
1 polymer ?
#
loop_
_entity_poly.entity_id
_entity_poly.type
_entity_poly.pdbx_seq_one_letter_code
_entity_poly.pdbx_strand_id
1 'polypeptide(L)'
;MKVIKPFIVIGTLFILSTAVLGGCKLFTPVTSQNTTIESNSKNSTGISQSNRDIILQNDYTSDKRNLLLKEDIVFLTEQLTKKHKNPYHNITKKEFESNVHSIMNQVDTKDNSAIFVELQKLVASIGDAHTTINTWDGYTYPMDFYYLDGGIYVINADTNLADIIFSKVSRINGTDINEIIPKLSALIPSENEQWKLYNLPGYLKSPGYLLGLGLIPDEHSTVFDFETGDDHGTIITARINTLSYGESPNYYLTYDTDRNVYFYDYSNEDYYWYNLLEEDKTLYFKYNVCTNMEPMNFQEFNKKMWQSTVSKKVSKIIIDLRNNTGGNSTVINPFLKSLNNFIKEYPDTSVYVIIGRETFSSGLMAVLDLKKTVPGAVLIGESTGGSPNSYGEVKHFNLPNSQLPVTYSVKYFKLTEDDAKTIQPDIVLKPDIQDFKLNKDVIIDYLLNQN
;
A
#
# COMPACT_ATOMS: atom_id res chain seq x y z
N MET A 1 22.89 -37.22 7.15
CA MET A 1 23.82 -36.41 6.33
C MET A 1 23.39 -36.47 4.87
N LYS A 2 22.64 -35.46 4.43
CA LYS A 2 22.54 -35.01 3.03
C LYS A 2 21.97 -33.59 3.11
N VAL A 3 22.88 -32.63 2.97
CA VAL A 3 22.62 -31.19 2.97
C VAL A 3 21.91 -30.87 1.66
N ILE A 4 20.65 -30.46 1.73
CA ILE A 4 19.93 -29.85 0.62
C ILE A 4 20.01 -28.34 0.87
N LYS A 5 20.74 -27.63 0.00
CA LYS A 5 20.84 -26.17 0.01
C LYS A 5 19.47 -25.56 -0.29
N PRO A 6 18.99 -24.55 0.45
CA PRO A 6 17.81 -23.80 0.05
C PRO A 6 18.21 -22.84 -1.08
N PHE A 7 17.46 -22.90 -2.18
CA PHE A 7 17.43 -21.82 -3.16
C PHE A 7 16.65 -20.66 -2.54
N ILE A 8 17.34 -19.55 -2.29
CA ILE A 8 16.74 -18.29 -1.86
C ILE A 8 16.06 -17.68 -3.09
N VAL A 9 14.74 -17.68 -3.10
CA VAL A 9 13.94 -16.83 -3.99
C VAL A 9 13.76 -15.52 -3.25
N ILE A 10 14.49 -14.49 -3.69
CA ILE A 10 14.41 -13.13 -3.16
C ILE A 10 13.07 -12.54 -3.63
N GLY A 11 12.12 -12.41 -2.70
CA GLY A 11 10.85 -11.74 -2.93
C GLY A 11 11.07 -10.24 -3.06
N THR A 12 10.73 -9.69 -4.23
CA THR A 12 10.65 -8.26 -4.50
C THR A 12 9.65 -7.58 -3.56
N LEU A 13 10.15 -6.70 -2.70
CA LEU A 13 9.35 -5.76 -1.92
C LEU A 13 8.81 -4.67 -2.87
N PHE A 14 7.64 -4.90 -3.45
CA PHE A 14 6.88 -3.88 -4.17
C PHE A 14 6.05 -3.09 -3.15
N ILE A 15 6.48 -1.88 -2.82
CA ILE A 15 5.56 -0.86 -2.31
C ILE A 15 4.59 -0.57 -3.45
N LEU A 16 3.29 -0.69 -3.17
CA LEU A 16 2.18 -0.73 -4.14
C LEU A 16 2.35 0.27 -5.31
N SER A 17 2.70 -0.28 -6.48
CA SER A 17 2.10 0.13 -7.74
C SER A 17 1.30 -1.07 -8.22
N THR A 18 -0.02 -0.89 -8.42
CA THR A 18 -0.96 -1.89 -8.93
C THR A 18 -0.33 -2.85 -9.95
N ALA A 19 -0.02 -4.07 -9.52
CA ALA A 19 0.45 -5.13 -10.42
C ALA A 19 -0.73 -5.63 -11.26
N VAL A 20 -0.92 -5.03 -12.44
CA VAL A 20 -1.65 -5.68 -13.53
C VAL A 20 -0.71 -6.69 -14.16
N LEU A 21 -0.75 -7.94 -13.68
CA LEU A 21 -0.10 -9.07 -14.35
C LEU A 21 -0.81 -9.35 -15.68
N GLY A 22 -0.35 -8.67 -16.74
CA GLY A 22 -0.58 -9.05 -18.13
C GLY A 22 0.59 -9.90 -18.61
N GLY A 23 0.33 -11.17 -18.93
CA GLY A 23 1.36 -12.15 -19.23
C GLY A 23 2.30 -11.77 -20.37
N CYS A 24 3.59 -12.03 -20.16
CA CYS A 24 4.57 -12.16 -21.23
C CYS A 24 5.48 -13.36 -20.94
N LYS A 25 5.61 -14.24 -21.93
CA LYS A 25 6.26 -15.55 -21.85
C LYS A 25 7.73 -15.44 -21.45
N LEU A 26 8.14 -16.28 -20.51
CA LEU A 26 9.52 -16.54 -20.12
C LEU A 26 10.31 -17.08 -21.34
N PHE A 27 11.35 -16.36 -21.76
CA PHE A 27 12.41 -16.92 -22.60
C PHE A 27 13.35 -17.75 -21.72
N THR A 28 13.59 -18.99 -22.12
CA THR A 28 14.53 -19.92 -21.50
C THR A 28 15.99 -19.52 -21.78
N PRO A 29 16.95 -19.80 -20.88
CA PRO A 29 18.35 -19.49 -21.12
C PRO A 29 18.98 -20.56 -22.02
N VAL A 30 19.62 -20.13 -23.11
CA VAL A 30 20.47 -21.00 -23.95
C VAL A 30 21.85 -21.10 -23.29
N THR A 31 22.31 -22.35 -23.17
CA THR A 31 23.58 -22.80 -22.61
C THR A 31 24.80 -22.28 -23.38
N SER A 32 25.85 -21.99 -22.62
CA SER A 32 27.19 -21.61 -23.07
C SER A 32 27.87 -22.69 -23.92
N GLN A 33 28.46 -22.31 -25.05
CA GLN A 33 29.59 -23.03 -25.64
C GLN A 33 30.77 -22.08 -25.90
N ASN A 34 31.93 -22.54 -25.45
CA ASN A 34 33.24 -21.94 -25.61
C ASN A 34 33.64 -21.83 -27.08
N THR A 35 34.14 -20.68 -27.48
CA THR A 35 35.17 -20.57 -28.53
C THR A 35 36.04 -19.35 -28.27
N THR A 36 37.32 -19.63 -28.05
CA THR A 36 38.45 -18.72 -27.93
C THR A 36 38.77 -18.09 -29.30
N ILE A 37 38.76 -16.75 -29.42
CA ILE A 37 39.53 -16.04 -30.45
C ILE A 37 40.11 -14.74 -29.87
N GLU A 38 41.44 -14.75 -29.83
CA GLU A 38 42.47 -13.70 -29.91
C GLU A 38 42.22 -12.25 -29.46
N SER A 39 43.19 -11.81 -28.66
CA SER A 39 43.49 -10.45 -28.24
C SER A 39 43.66 -9.46 -29.40
N ASN A 40 42.92 -8.36 -29.34
CA ASN A 40 43.39 -7.09 -29.88
C ASN A 40 42.97 -5.94 -28.95
N SER A 41 43.97 -5.38 -28.29
CA SER A 41 43.89 -4.19 -27.46
C SER A 41 43.60 -2.95 -28.31
N LYS A 42 42.42 -2.36 -28.17
CA LYS A 42 42.21 -0.91 -28.34
C LYS A 42 41.16 -0.43 -27.33
N ASN A 43 41.67 0.27 -26.31
CA ASN A 43 40.90 1.13 -25.42
C ASN A 43 40.14 2.20 -26.22
N SER A 44 38.82 2.21 -26.13
CA SER A 44 37.98 3.41 -25.93
C SER A 44 36.52 3.00 -25.83
N THR A 45 36.04 2.67 -24.64
CA THR A 45 34.60 2.63 -24.35
C THR A 45 34.35 3.62 -23.23
N GLY A 46 34.16 4.89 -23.60
CA GLY A 46 33.48 5.82 -22.71
C GLY A 46 32.07 5.31 -22.53
N ILE A 47 31.78 4.70 -21.38
CA ILE A 47 30.41 4.41 -20.99
C ILE A 47 29.75 5.78 -20.83
N SER A 48 28.91 6.17 -21.77
CA SER A 48 28.07 7.36 -21.62
C SER A 48 27.21 7.15 -20.38
N GLN A 49 27.44 7.95 -19.34
CA GLN A 49 26.62 7.97 -18.14
C GLN A 49 25.15 8.18 -18.52
N SER A 50 24.22 7.41 -17.94
CA SER A 50 22.80 7.56 -18.25
C SER A 50 22.25 8.87 -17.69
N ASN A 51 21.17 9.41 -18.28
CA ASN A 51 20.51 10.61 -17.75
C ASN A 51 20.06 10.40 -16.29
N ARG A 52 19.63 9.18 -15.93
CA ARG A 52 19.27 8.81 -14.56
C ARG A 52 20.48 8.91 -13.65
N ASP A 53 21.63 8.38 -14.04
CA ASP A 53 22.84 8.44 -13.21
C ASP A 53 23.29 9.89 -12.97
N ILE A 54 23.14 10.78 -13.95
CA ILE A 54 23.44 12.21 -13.79
C ILE A 54 22.48 12.85 -12.77
N ILE A 55 21.19 12.52 -12.85
CA ILE A 55 20.21 13.01 -11.89
C ILE A 55 20.55 12.51 -10.49
N LEU A 56 20.82 11.21 -10.32
CA LEU A 56 21.05 10.58 -9.03
C LEU A 56 22.36 11.01 -8.33
N GLN A 57 23.27 11.72 -9.01
CA GLN A 57 24.39 12.40 -8.35
C GLN A 57 23.93 13.52 -7.41
N ASN A 58 22.67 13.97 -7.52
CA ASN A 58 22.04 14.92 -6.62
C ASN A 58 22.74 16.30 -6.54
N ASP A 59 23.49 16.66 -7.59
CA ASP A 59 24.18 17.95 -7.68
C ASP A 59 23.28 18.99 -8.35
N TYR A 60 22.64 19.83 -7.53
CA TYR A 60 21.78 20.92 -8.03
C TYR A 60 22.56 22.07 -8.69
N THR A 61 23.90 22.09 -8.60
CA THR A 61 24.75 23.05 -9.33
C THR A 61 25.05 22.60 -10.76
N SER A 62 24.72 21.34 -11.10
CA SER A 62 24.91 20.80 -12.44
C SER A 62 23.81 21.26 -13.40
N ASP A 63 24.20 22.11 -14.37
CA ASP A 63 23.33 22.55 -15.47
C ASP A 63 22.68 21.36 -16.21
N LYS A 64 23.42 20.24 -16.36
CA LYS A 64 22.92 19.05 -17.04
C LYS A 64 21.83 18.36 -16.22
N ARG A 65 22.03 18.15 -14.92
CA ARG A 65 21.00 17.59 -14.03
C ARG A 65 19.75 18.47 -14.04
N ASN A 66 19.93 19.78 -13.95
CA ASN A 66 18.84 20.75 -13.93
C ASN A 66 18.03 20.74 -15.22
N LEU A 67 18.70 20.70 -16.39
CA LEU A 67 18.02 20.53 -17.68
C LEU A 67 17.20 19.24 -17.73
N LEU A 68 17.79 18.11 -17.32
CA LEU A 68 17.13 16.81 -17.38
C LEU A 68 15.88 16.73 -16.48
N LEU A 69 15.93 17.32 -15.28
CA LEU A 69 14.76 17.39 -14.41
C LEU A 69 13.67 18.34 -14.94
N LYS A 70 14.05 19.47 -15.53
CA LYS A 70 13.10 20.39 -16.18
C LYS A 70 12.38 19.69 -17.35
N GLU A 71 13.09 18.91 -18.15
CA GLU A 71 12.49 18.08 -19.21
C GLU A 71 11.52 17.03 -18.65
N ASP A 72 11.87 16.38 -17.55
CA ASP A 72 10.99 15.43 -16.85
C ASP A 72 9.71 16.11 -16.33
N ILE A 73 9.81 17.30 -15.73
CA ILE A 73 8.67 18.07 -15.23
C ILE A 73 7.74 18.47 -16.39
N VAL A 74 8.30 18.93 -17.51
CA VAL A 74 7.54 19.24 -18.73
C VAL A 74 6.82 17.98 -19.24
N PHE A 75 7.54 16.86 -19.36
CA PHE A 75 6.97 15.61 -19.83
C PHE A 75 5.86 15.11 -18.91
N LEU A 76 6.07 15.10 -17.59
CA LEU A 76 5.06 14.73 -16.58
C LEU A 76 3.79 15.56 -16.77
N THR A 77 3.94 16.88 -16.86
CA THR A 77 2.85 17.84 -17.06
C THR A 77 2.08 17.53 -18.35
N GLU A 78 2.76 17.37 -19.47
CA GLU A 78 2.12 17.04 -20.76
C GLU A 78 1.40 15.69 -20.72
N GLN A 79 2.02 14.66 -20.14
CA GLN A 79 1.42 13.33 -20.11
C GLN A 79 0.19 13.28 -19.21
N LEU A 80 0.24 13.85 -18.01
CA LEU A 80 -0.92 13.89 -17.10
C LEU A 80 -2.06 14.69 -17.71
N THR A 81 -1.77 15.89 -18.25
CA THR A 81 -2.80 16.75 -18.84
C THR A 81 -3.45 16.16 -20.10
N LYS A 82 -2.71 15.38 -20.88
CA LYS A 82 -3.21 14.73 -22.10
C LYS A 82 -3.91 13.40 -21.85
N LYS A 83 -3.42 12.61 -20.89
CA LYS A 83 -3.80 11.19 -20.76
C LYS A 83 -4.68 10.89 -19.55
N HIS A 84 -4.59 11.67 -18.47
CA HIS A 84 -5.47 11.48 -17.32
C HIS A 84 -6.91 11.84 -17.68
N LYS A 85 -7.88 11.10 -17.16
CA LYS A 85 -9.30 11.28 -17.50
C LYS A 85 -9.81 12.70 -17.21
N ASN A 86 -9.40 13.27 -16.08
CA ASN A 86 -9.73 14.64 -15.68
C ASN A 86 -8.75 15.14 -14.60
N PRO A 87 -7.54 15.61 -14.97
CA PRO A 87 -6.49 15.96 -14.01
C PRO A 87 -6.79 17.23 -13.20
N TYR A 88 -7.88 17.93 -13.51
CA TYR A 88 -8.25 19.20 -12.89
C TYR A 88 -9.56 19.10 -12.07
N HIS A 89 -9.95 17.89 -11.67
CA HIS A 89 -11.20 17.70 -10.93
C HIS A 89 -11.12 18.19 -9.48
N ASN A 90 -9.92 18.21 -8.90
CA ASN A 90 -9.66 18.64 -7.51
C ASN A 90 -8.82 19.92 -7.43
N ILE A 91 -7.98 20.17 -8.44
CA ILE A 91 -7.12 21.37 -8.55
C ILE A 91 -7.48 22.13 -9.83
N THR A 92 -7.49 23.46 -9.79
CA THR A 92 -7.72 24.23 -11.01
C THR A 92 -6.51 24.15 -11.95
N LYS A 93 -6.75 24.26 -13.26
CA LYS A 93 -5.65 24.32 -14.25
C LYS A 93 -4.63 25.41 -13.92
N LYS A 94 -5.10 26.59 -13.49
CA LYS A 94 -4.23 27.71 -13.11
C LYS A 94 -3.35 27.38 -11.90
N GLU A 95 -3.90 26.76 -10.87
CA GLU A 95 -3.13 26.34 -9.69
C GLU A 95 -2.13 25.24 -10.06
N PHE A 96 -2.55 24.24 -10.84
CA PHE A 96 -1.67 23.17 -11.30
C PHE A 96 -0.48 23.73 -12.10
N GLU A 97 -0.74 24.60 -13.08
CA GLU A 97 0.30 25.28 -13.86
C GLU A 97 1.19 26.15 -12.97
N SER A 98 0.61 26.89 -12.01
CA SER A 98 1.38 27.70 -11.06
C SER A 98 2.33 26.83 -10.21
N ASN A 99 1.87 25.66 -9.77
CA ASN A 99 2.68 24.71 -9.01
C ASN A 99 3.82 24.15 -9.88
N VAL A 100 3.56 23.79 -11.14
CA VAL A 100 4.60 23.38 -12.10
C VAL A 100 5.66 24.47 -12.25
N HIS A 101 5.28 25.73 -12.47
CA HIS A 101 6.23 26.83 -12.58
C HIS A 101 7.05 27.03 -11.29
N SER A 102 6.41 26.90 -10.13
CA SER A 102 7.09 26.96 -8.83
C SER A 102 8.16 25.88 -8.70
N ILE A 103 7.87 24.64 -9.10
CA ILE A 103 8.83 23.53 -9.07
C ILE A 103 9.99 23.79 -10.04
N MET A 104 9.68 24.21 -11.27
CA MET A 104 10.69 24.53 -12.29
C MET A 104 11.71 25.59 -11.82
N ASN A 105 11.25 26.59 -11.07
CA ASN A 105 12.10 27.65 -10.51
C ASN A 105 12.98 27.17 -9.34
N GLN A 106 12.63 26.05 -8.71
CA GLN A 106 13.37 25.49 -7.58
C GLN A 106 14.48 24.53 -8.02
N VAL A 107 14.40 23.95 -9.22
CA VAL A 107 15.32 22.91 -9.71
C VAL A 107 16.79 23.27 -9.50
N ASP A 108 17.17 24.52 -9.76
CA ASP A 108 18.57 24.97 -9.75
C ASP A 108 19.06 25.36 -8.34
N THR A 109 18.19 25.26 -7.33
CA THR A 109 18.45 25.69 -5.94
C THR A 109 18.18 24.60 -4.91
N LYS A 110 17.66 23.44 -5.34
CA LYS A 110 17.24 22.35 -4.47
C LYS A 110 17.74 21.00 -4.97
N ASP A 111 18.07 20.14 -4.01
CA ASP A 111 18.38 18.74 -4.23
C ASP A 111 17.17 17.94 -4.77
N ASN A 112 17.43 16.70 -5.17
CA ASN A 112 16.46 15.79 -5.76
C ASN A 112 15.34 15.47 -4.78
N SER A 113 15.66 15.19 -3.52
CA SER A 113 14.68 14.79 -2.50
C SER A 113 13.62 15.88 -2.34
N ALA A 114 14.05 17.15 -2.29
CA ALA A 114 13.12 18.27 -2.23
C ALA A 114 12.31 18.45 -3.54
N ILE A 115 12.91 18.30 -4.72
CA ILE A 115 12.18 18.40 -6.00
C ILE A 115 11.18 17.25 -6.16
N PHE A 116 11.56 16.03 -5.79
CA PHE A 116 10.72 14.84 -5.89
C PHE A 116 9.51 14.90 -4.96
N VAL A 117 9.68 15.42 -3.73
CA VAL A 117 8.56 15.68 -2.82
C VAL A 117 7.61 16.74 -3.40
N GLU A 118 8.11 17.79 -4.06
CA GLU A 118 7.22 18.77 -4.72
C GLU A 118 6.50 18.18 -5.93
N LEU A 119 7.14 17.30 -6.71
CA LEU A 119 6.48 16.52 -7.75
C LEU A 119 5.38 15.62 -7.17
N GLN A 120 5.65 14.97 -6.03
CA GLN A 120 4.68 14.16 -5.32
C GLN A 120 3.46 14.99 -4.88
N LYS A 121 3.67 16.19 -4.31
CA LYS A 121 2.60 17.13 -3.95
C LYS A 121 1.77 17.55 -5.17
N LEU A 122 2.42 17.86 -6.29
CA LEU A 122 1.74 18.22 -7.54
C LEU A 122 0.83 17.08 -8.00
N VAL A 123 1.33 15.85 -8.02
CA VAL A 123 0.56 14.66 -8.41
C VAL A 123 -0.58 14.38 -7.43
N ALA A 124 -0.32 14.44 -6.12
CA ALA A 124 -1.34 14.24 -5.09
C ALA A 124 -2.46 15.30 -5.15
N SER A 125 -2.16 16.52 -5.57
CA SER A 125 -3.14 17.60 -5.70
C SER A 125 -4.25 17.32 -6.74
N ILE A 126 -4.02 16.37 -7.66
CA ILE A 126 -5.04 15.89 -8.60
C ILE A 126 -6.22 15.25 -7.86
N GLY A 127 -6.00 14.68 -6.67
CA GLY A 127 -7.06 14.09 -5.84
C GLY A 127 -7.56 12.72 -6.32
N ASP A 128 -6.72 11.97 -7.04
CA ASP A 128 -6.97 10.61 -7.50
C ASP A 128 -5.94 9.65 -6.86
N ALA A 129 -6.41 8.70 -6.04
CA ALA A 129 -5.55 7.73 -5.35
C ALA A 129 -4.81 6.78 -6.30
N HIS A 130 -5.27 6.63 -7.54
CA HIS A 130 -4.61 5.80 -8.55
C HIS A 130 -3.57 6.55 -9.39
N THR A 131 -3.50 7.88 -9.26
CA THR A 131 -2.53 8.72 -9.96
C THR A 131 -1.37 9.05 -9.03
N THR A 132 -0.24 8.37 -9.22
CA THR A 132 0.92 8.42 -8.33
C THR A 132 2.21 8.63 -9.11
N ILE A 133 3.22 9.19 -8.45
CA ILE A 133 4.62 9.12 -8.89
C ILE A 133 5.39 8.37 -7.81
N ASN A 134 6.24 7.41 -8.18
CA ASN A 134 7.06 6.68 -7.22
C ASN A 134 8.44 7.33 -7.14
N THR A 135 8.73 7.91 -5.98
CA THR A 135 9.97 8.64 -5.64
C THR A 135 10.79 7.91 -4.57
N TRP A 136 10.44 6.68 -4.23
CA TRP A 136 11.15 5.89 -3.21
C TRP A 136 12.59 5.62 -3.63
N ASP A 137 13.50 5.86 -2.69
CA ASP A 137 14.95 5.76 -2.84
C ASP A 137 15.51 4.41 -2.36
N GLY A 138 14.69 3.60 -1.68
CA GLY A 138 15.07 2.30 -1.14
C GLY A 138 15.36 2.29 0.36
N TYR A 139 15.51 3.46 0.99
CA TYR A 139 15.75 3.51 2.43
C TYR A 139 14.45 3.35 3.21
N THR A 140 14.53 2.74 4.39
CA THR A 140 13.36 2.55 5.24
C THR A 140 13.74 2.51 6.72
N TYR A 141 12.93 3.11 7.60
CA TYR A 141 13.09 2.89 9.03
C TYR A 141 12.68 1.45 9.39
N PRO A 142 13.46 0.75 10.23
CA PRO A 142 13.20 -0.63 10.63
C PRO A 142 12.06 -0.76 11.66
N MET A 143 10.95 -0.07 11.43
CA MET A 143 9.75 -0.03 12.27
C MET A 143 8.50 -0.12 11.39
N ASP A 144 7.50 -0.83 11.89
CA ASP A 144 6.14 -0.75 11.36
C ASP A 144 5.32 0.20 12.23
N PHE A 145 4.50 1.01 11.57
CA PHE A 145 3.68 2.02 12.20
C PHE A 145 2.21 1.77 11.94
N TYR A 146 1.36 2.23 12.85
CA TYR A 146 -0.09 2.30 12.63
C TYR A 146 -0.68 3.58 13.23
N TYR A 147 -1.74 4.10 12.61
CA TYR A 147 -2.42 5.30 13.08
C TYR A 147 -3.63 4.93 13.94
N LEU A 148 -3.59 5.30 15.23
CA LEU A 148 -4.63 5.05 16.23
C LEU A 148 -5.00 6.36 16.93
N ASP A 149 -6.29 6.69 16.98
CA ASP A 149 -6.86 7.78 17.80
C ASP A 149 -6.07 9.10 17.80
N GLY A 150 -5.62 9.55 16.62
CA GLY A 150 -4.90 10.81 16.49
C GLY A 150 -3.37 10.70 16.63
N GLY A 151 -2.84 9.52 16.89
CA GLY A 151 -1.40 9.26 17.05
C GLY A 151 -0.87 8.19 16.10
N ILE A 152 0.44 8.19 15.91
CA ILE A 152 1.16 7.12 15.21
C ILE A 152 1.90 6.28 16.25
N TYR A 153 1.67 4.97 16.19
CA TYR A 153 2.25 4.01 17.11
C TYR A 153 3.20 3.07 16.38
N VAL A 154 4.29 2.69 17.04
CA VAL A 154 5.16 1.60 16.60
C VAL A 154 4.46 0.30 16.94
N ILE A 155 4.17 -0.53 15.95
CA ILE A 155 3.45 -1.79 16.13
C ILE A 155 4.35 -3.01 16.00
N ASN A 156 5.51 -2.84 15.36
CA ASN A 156 6.60 -3.81 15.31
C ASN A 156 7.88 -3.05 14.98
N ALA A 157 9.04 -3.62 15.28
CA ALA A 157 10.33 -3.03 14.94
C ALA A 157 11.40 -4.11 14.87
N ASP A 158 12.58 -3.79 14.33
CA ASP A 158 13.74 -4.67 14.43
C ASP A 158 14.02 -5.03 15.91
N THR A 159 14.50 -6.25 16.13
CA THR A 159 14.83 -6.79 17.46
C THR A 159 15.67 -5.86 18.34
N ASN A 160 16.55 -5.04 17.77
CA ASN A 160 17.35 -4.08 18.54
C ASN A 160 16.57 -2.82 19.00
N LEU A 161 15.33 -2.67 18.56
CA LEU A 161 14.39 -1.59 18.91
C LEU A 161 13.19 -2.12 19.72
N ALA A 162 13.31 -3.27 20.39
CA ALA A 162 12.21 -3.88 21.14
C ALA A 162 11.56 -2.94 22.18
N ASP A 163 12.35 -2.07 22.81
CA ASP A 163 11.91 -1.18 23.89
C ASP A 163 10.91 -0.09 23.45
N ILE A 164 10.80 0.18 22.14
CA ILE A 164 9.87 1.19 21.60
C ILE A 164 8.60 0.57 21.00
N ILE A 165 8.45 -0.76 21.00
CA ILE A 165 7.26 -1.39 20.44
C ILE A 165 6.03 -1.01 21.28
N PHE A 166 4.93 -0.69 20.60
CA PHE A 166 3.68 -0.13 21.12
C PHE A 166 3.78 1.27 21.73
N SER A 167 4.90 1.95 21.54
CA SER A 167 5.05 3.36 21.89
C SER A 167 4.40 4.26 20.84
N LYS A 168 3.99 5.46 21.27
CA LYS A 168 3.48 6.51 20.40
C LYS A 168 4.62 7.43 19.97
N VAL A 169 4.75 7.71 18.69
CA VAL A 169 5.73 8.69 18.17
C VAL A 169 5.26 10.09 18.54
N SER A 170 6.09 10.87 19.24
CA SER A 170 5.75 12.25 19.64
C SER A 170 6.56 13.30 18.88
N ARG A 171 7.84 13.04 18.58
CA ARG A 171 8.69 13.92 17.77
C ARG A 171 9.62 13.18 16.84
N ILE A 172 10.03 13.86 15.78
CA ILE A 172 11.11 13.43 14.88
C ILE A 172 12.01 14.61 14.63
N ASN A 173 13.30 14.43 14.95
CA ASN A 173 14.31 15.49 14.86
C ASN A 173 13.86 16.80 15.56
N GLY A 174 13.24 16.66 16.74
CA GLY A 174 12.72 17.76 17.53
C GLY A 174 11.40 18.38 17.03
N THR A 175 10.91 18.00 15.85
CA THR A 175 9.63 18.49 15.31
C THR A 175 8.47 17.64 15.85
N ASP A 176 7.40 18.29 16.32
CA ASP A 176 6.20 17.61 16.81
C ASP A 176 5.53 16.79 15.71
N ILE A 177 5.12 15.56 16.04
CA ILE A 177 4.47 14.65 15.09
C ILE A 177 3.19 15.27 14.48
N ASN A 178 2.48 16.12 15.22
CA ASN A 178 1.27 16.79 14.74
C ASN A 178 1.58 17.86 13.68
N GLU A 179 2.81 18.36 13.61
CA GLU A 179 3.26 19.22 12.52
C GLU A 179 3.76 18.43 11.30
N ILE A 180 4.23 17.20 11.52
CA ILE A 180 4.74 16.31 10.49
C ILE A 180 3.60 15.65 9.71
N ILE A 181 2.58 15.16 10.41
CA ILE A 181 1.45 14.43 9.82
C ILE A 181 0.80 15.21 8.66
N PRO A 182 0.41 16.50 8.80
CA PRO A 182 -0.18 17.24 7.69
C PRO A 182 0.75 17.39 6.48
N LYS A 183 2.06 17.50 6.70
CA LYS A 183 3.07 17.64 5.63
C LYS A 183 3.24 16.34 4.85
N LEU A 184 3.28 15.20 5.54
CA LEU A 184 3.31 13.87 4.92
C LEU A 184 1.99 13.55 4.20
N SER A 185 0.85 13.83 4.84
CA SER A 185 -0.47 13.59 4.25
C SER A 185 -0.70 14.36 2.95
N ALA A 186 -0.07 15.53 2.77
CA ALA A 186 -0.12 16.29 1.53
C ALA A 186 0.62 15.62 0.35
N LEU A 187 1.44 14.59 0.61
CA LEU A 187 2.14 13.80 -0.40
C LEU A 187 1.30 12.64 -0.91
N ILE A 188 0.21 12.29 -0.24
CA ILE A 188 -0.57 11.09 -0.50
C ILE A 188 -1.72 11.41 -1.47
N PRO A 189 -1.72 10.85 -2.70
CA PRO A 189 -2.88 10.93 -3.58
C PRO A 189 -4.07 10.19 -2.96
N SER A 190 -5.23 10.82 -2.87
CA SER A 190 -6.38 10.26 -2.17
C SER A 190 -7.69 10.93 -2.57
N GLU A 191 -8.80 10.17 -2.57
CA GLU A 191 -10.15 10.73 -2.63
C GLU A 191 -10.77 11.02 -1.26
N ASN A 192 -10.24 10.41 -0.18
CA ASN A 192 -10.75 10.55 1.18
C ASN A 192 -9.66 10.40 2.25
N GLU A 193 -10.01 10.76 3.48
CA GLU A 193 -9.10 10.71 4.64
C GLU A 193 -8.73 9.28 5.07
N GLN A 194 -9.58 8.27 4.86
CA GLN A 194 -9.26 6.89 5.27
C GLN A 194 -8.07 6.34 4.48
N TRP A 195 -8.01 6.62 3.18
CA TRP A 195 -6.87 6.24 2.36
C TRP A 195 -5.58 6.94 2.79
N LYS A 196 -5.66 8.21 3.21
CA LYS A 196 -4.51 8.92 3.78
C LYS A 196 -4.04 8.27 5.08
N LEU A 197 -4.96 7.95 6.00
CA LEU A 197 -4.64 7.31 7.26
C LEU A 197 -4.00 5.92 7.08
N TYR A 198 -4.41 5.17 6.06
CA TYR A 198 -3.77 3.91 5.70
C TYR A 198 -2.32 4.11 5.19
N ASN A 199 -2.10 5.05 4.27
CA ASN A 199 -0.81 5.23 3.63
C ASN A 199 0.21 6.00 4.51
N LEU A 200 -0.25 6.87 5.40
CA LEU A 200 0.58 7.74 6.23
C LEU A 200 1.70 7.00 6.98
N PRO A 201 1.45 5.85 7.64
CA PRO A 201 2.49 4.99 8.20
C PRO A 201 3.63 4.64 7.23
N GLY A 202 3.32 4.28 5.98
CA GLY A 202 4.32 3.93 4.97
C GLY A 202 5.14 5.14 4.50
N TYR A 203 4.51 6.31 4.41
CA TYR A 203 5.21 7.57 4.10
C TYR A 203 6.11 7.99 5.26
N LEU A 204 5.67 7.81 6.51
CA LEU A 204 6.52 8.07 7.67
C LEU A 204 7.73 7.13 7.73
N LYS A 205 7.53 5.85 7.37
CA LYS A 205 8.57 4.82 7.33
C LYS A 205 9.67 5.11 6.30
N SER A 206 9.41 5.98 5.32
CA SER A 206 10.35 6.30 4.23
C SER A 206 11.08 7.62 4.49
N PRO A 207 12.39 7.59 4.83
CA PRO A 207 13.15 8.79 5.22
C PRO A 207 13.26 9.83 4.10
N GLY A 208 13.28 9.42 2.83
CA GLY A 208 13.37 10.34 1.68
C GLY A 208 12.25 11.39 1.66
N TYR A 209 11.03 11.04 2.10
CA TYR A 209 9.93 12.02 2.21
C TYR A 209 10.19 13.05 3.31
N LEU A 210 10.69 12.60 4.47
CA LEU A 210 11.03 13.49 5.58
C LEU A 210 12.19 14.41 5.21
N LEU A 211 13.21 13.88 4.52
CA LEU A 211 14.36 14.65 4.03
C LEU A 211 13.90 15.71 3.03
N GLY A 212 13.14 15.32 2.01
CA GLY A 212 12.64 16.25 0.99
C GLY A 212 11.67 17.32 1.53
N LEU A 213 11.00 17.05 2.65
CA LEU A 213 10.21 18.03 3.39
C LEU A 213 11.04 18.93 4.32
N GLY A 214 12.35 18.69 4.46
CA GLY A 214 13.24 19.41 5.35
C GLY A 214 12.99 19.11 6.84
N LEU A 215 12.40 17.96 7.17
CA LEU A 215 12.08 17.55 8.54
C LEU A 215 13.25 16.84 9.22
N ILE A 216 14.11 16.20 8.44
CA ILE A 216 15.33 15.53 8.90
C ILE A 216 16.52 16.02 8.07
N PRO A 217 17.74 16.06 8.66
CA PRO A 217 18.93 16.53 7.95
C PRO A 217 19.63 15.43 7.14
N ASP A 218 19.29 14.16 7.36
CA ASP A 218 19.98 12.98 6.85
C ASP A 218 18.97 11.84 6.63
N GLU A 219 19.04 11.14 5.49
CA GLU A 219 18.20 9.99 5.16
C GLU A 219 18.69 8.67 5.77
N HIS A 220 19.95 8.62 6.24
CA HIS A 220 20.54 7.41 6.81
C HIS A 220 20.23 7.24 8.30
N SER A 221 20.00 8.34 9.02
CA SER A 221 19.59 8.28 10.42
C SER A 221 18.88 9.53 10.91
N THR A 222 17.94 9.37 11.83
CA THR A 222 17.33 10.52 12.54
C THR A 222 16.97 10.16 13.98
N VAL A 223 16.65 11.18 14.78
CA VAL A 223 16.22 11.01 16.17
C VAL A 223 14.70 10.98 16.24
N PHE A 224 14.15 10.02 16.98
CA PHE A 224 12.73 9.92 17.31
C PHE A 224 12.56 10.04 18.83
N ASP A 225 11.49 10.70 19.24
CA ASP A 225 10.98 10.66 20.61
C ASP A 225 9.70 9.80 20.65
N PHE A 226 9.66 8.89 21.61
CA PHE A 226 8.59 7.92 21.80
C PHE A 226 7.96 8.07 23.18
N GLU A 227 6.65 8.27 23.23
CA GLU A 227 5.82 8.21 24.43
C GLU A 227 5.51 6.74 24.77
N THR A 228 6.01 6.28 25.91
CA THR A 228 5.93 4.91 26.41
C THR A 228 5.19 4.84 27.75
N GLY A 229 4.80 3.63 28.14
CA GLY A 229 3.95 3.37 29.31
C GLY A 229 2.46 3.48 28.95
N ASP A 230 1.60 2.80 29.72
CA ASP A 230 0.15 2.82 29.50
C ASP A 230 -0.48 4.22 29.74
N ASP A 231 0.26 5.12 30.41
CA ASP A 231 -0.10 6.53 30.62
C ASP A 231 0.60 7.49 29.64
N HIS A 232 1.41 6.98 28.71
CA HIS A 232 2.25 7.79 27.80
C HIS A 232 3.18 8.78 28.50
N GLY A 233 3.52 8.55 29.77
CA GLY A 233 4.27 9.50 30.60
C GLY A 233 5.79 9.46 30.44
N THR A 234 6.35 8.38 29.90
CA THR A 234 7.82 8.20 29.78
C THR A 234 8.29 8.42 28.35
N ILE A 235 9.27 9.29 28.15
CA ILE A 235 9.87 9.54 26.82
C ILE A 235 11.13 8.71 26.64
N ILE A 236 11.18 7.90 25.57
CA ILE A 236 12.40 7.30 25.03
C ILE A 236 12.84 8.11 23.82
N THR A 237 14.04 8.66 23.85
CA THR A 237 14.68 9.30 22.69
C THR A 237 15.70 8.34 22.09
N ALA A 238 15.54 7.98 20.82
CA ALA A 238 16.44 7.07 20.12
C ALA A 238 16.85 7.60 18.75
N ARG A 239 18.13 7.43 18.40
CA ARG A 239 18.60 7.59 17.02
C ARG A 239 18.34 6.29 16.28
N ILE A 240 17.56 6.38 15.21
CA ILE A 240 17.22 5.24 14.37
C ILE A 240 18.00 5.33 13.06
N ASN A 241 18.70 4.25 12.73
CA ASN A 241 19.36 4.09 11.44
C ASN A 241 18.39 3.45 10.44
N THR A 242 18.48 3.84 9.18
CA THR A 242 17.65 3.28 8.11
C THR A 242 18.31 2.04 7.52
N LEU A 243 17.46 1.15 7.02
CA LEU A 243 17.86 0.02 6.21
C LEU A 243 18.01 0.48 4.76
N SER A 244 18.99 -0.08 4.06
CA SER A 244 19.25 0.17 2.64
C SER A 244 18.30 -0.63 1.75
N TYR A 245 18.31 -0.31 0.45
CA TYR A 245 17.51 -1.04 -0.53
C TYR A 245 17.75 -2.56 -0.48
N GLY A 246 16.66 -3.32 -0.31
CA GLY A 246 16.68 -4.78 -0.28
C GLY A 246 17.03 -5.38 1.09
N GLU A 247 17.39 -4.56 2.08
CA GLU A 247 17.48 -5.01 3.47
C GLU A 247 16.08 -5.13 4.07
N SER A 248 15.92 -5.99 5.08
CA SER A 248 14.66 -6.18 5.79
C SER A 248 14.94 -6.23 7.29
N PRO A 249 14.08 -5.64 8.12
CA PRO A 249 14.26 -5.69 9.56
C PRO A 249 14.08 -7.13 10.05
N ASN A 250 14.87 -7.50 11.05
CA ASN A 250 14.62 -8.70 11.83
C ASN A 250 13.55 -8.36 12.87
N TYR A 251 12.27 -8.43 12.49
CA TYR A 251 11.18 -7.99 13.35
C TYR A 251 11.14 -8.75 14.70
N TYR A 252 10.90 -8.01 15.78
CA TYR A 252 10.79 -8.55 17.14
C TYR A 252 9.55 -9.43 17.30
N LEU A 253 8.38 -8.93 16.87
CA LEU A 253 7.17 -9.74 16.86
C LEU A 253 7.22 -10.65 15.64
N THR A 254 7.49 -11.93 15.91
CA THR A 254 7.41 -13.00 14.93
C THR A 254 6.13 -13.79 15.18
N TYR A 255 5.29 -13.81 14.15
CA TYR A 255 4.02 -14.52 14.14
C TYR A 255 4.29 -15.96 13.68
N ASP A 256 4.90 -16.74 14.57
CA ASP A 256 5.46 -18.08 14.28
C ASP A 256 4.39 -19.08 13.77
N THR A 257 3.12 -18.87 14.17
CA THR A 257 1.95 -19.66 13.72
C THR A 257 0.65 -18.85 13.56
N ASP A 258 0.51 -17.70 14.21
CA ASP A 258 -0.69 -16.86 14.19
C ASP A 258 -0.38 -15.55 13.47
N ARG A 259 -0.87 -15.38 12.23
CA ARG A 259 -0.76 -14.13 11.45
C ARG A 259 -1.01 -12.88 12.31
N ASN A 260 -0.44 -11.74 11.91
CA ASN A 260 -0.93 -10.47 12.42
C ASN A 260 -2.39 -10.31 11.96
N VAL A 261 -3.33 -10.14 12.90
CA VAL A 261 -4.76 -10.12 12.55
C VAL A 261 -5.21 -8.83 11.86
N TYR A 262 -4.38 -7.78 11.88
CA TYR A 262 -4.67 -6.47 11.32
C TYR A 262 -3.95 -6.19 10.00
N PHE A 263 -2.83 -6.86 9.73
CA PHE A 263 -2.10 -6.73 8.45
C PHE A 263 -2.20 -7.97 7.61
N TYR A 264 -2.24 -7.75 6.31
CA TYR A 264 -2.03 -8.81 5.33
C TYR A 264 -0.54 -8.93 5.01
N ASP A 265 0.07 -10.08 5.35
CA ASP A 265 1.46 -10.39 4.99
C ASP A 265 1.52 -11.04 3.61
N TYR A 266 1.81 -10.23 2.58
CA TYR A 266 1.92 -10.68 1.19
C TYR A 266 2.95 -11.80 0.96
N SER A 267 3.92 -11.98 1.86
CA SER A 267 4.97 -12.99 1.70
C SER A 267 4.57 -14.34 2.28
N ASN A 268 3.68 -14.35 3.28
CA ASN A 268 3.38 -15.54 4.09
C ASN A 268 1.89 -15.88 4.18
N GLU A 269 0.99 -15.03 3.72
CA GLU A 269 -0.47 -15.26 3.73
C GLU A 269 -1.02 -15.44 2.31
N ASP A 270 -1.95 -16.40 2.16
CA ASP A 270 -2.63 -16.64 0.89
C ASP A 270 -3.52 -15.44 0.48
N TYR A 271 -3.71 -15.28 -0.84
CA TYR A 271 -4.60 -14.25 -1.40
C TYR A 271 -6.04 -14.38 -0.89
N TYR A 272 -6.43 -15.62 -0.57
CA TYR A 272 -7.71 -15.95 0.03
C TYR A 272 -7.67 -17.30 0.69
N TRP A 273 -8.42 -17.42 1.77
CA TRP A 273 -8.55 -18.64 2.53
C TRP A 273 -9.82 -18.60 3.38
N TYR A 274 -10.21 -19.73 3.96
CA TYR A 274 -11.38 -19.81 4.81
C TYR A 274 -11.13 -20.70 6.02
N ASN A 275 -11.89 -20.44 7.09
CA ASN A 275 -11.99 -21.30 8.25
C ASN A 275 -13.46 -21.57 8.57
N LEU A 276 -13.75 -22.80 9.02
CA LEU A 276 -15.06 -23.18 9.51
C LEU A 276 -14.99 -23.28 11.04
N LEU A 277 -15.62 -22.32 11.71
CA LEU A 277 -15.74 -22.29 13.16
C LEU A 277 -17.00 -23.11 13.50
N GLU A 278 -16.80 -24.41 13.69
CA GLU A 278 -17.91 -25.38 13.79
C GLU A 278 -18.79 -25.13 15.02
N GLU A 279 -18.19 -24.76 16.16
CA GLU A 279 -18.91 -24.47 17.40
C GLU A 279 -19.86 -23.27 17.21
N ASP A 280 -19.41 -22.25 16.49
CA ASP A 280 -20.18 -21.03 16.17
C ASP A 280 -21.03 -21.17 14.91
N LYS A 281 -21.01 -22.33 14.23
CA LYS A 281 -21.62 -22.54 12.91
C LYS A 281 -21.30 -21.40 11.93
N THR A 282 -20.04 -20.97 11.94
CA THR A 282 -19.59 -19.77 11.23
C THR A 282 -18.60 -20.11 10.13
N LEU A 283 -18.84 -19.60 8.92
CA LEU A 283 -17.83 -19.54 7.85
C LEU A 283 -17.10 -18.21 7.95
N TYR A 284 -15.80 -18.23 8.23
CA TYR A 284 -14.92 -17.08 8.07
C TYR A 284 -14.19 -17.19 6.75
N PHE A 285 -14.37 -16.21 5.86
CA PHE A 285 -13.74 -16.15 4.55
C PHE A 285 -12.90 -14.88 4.44
N LYS A 286 -11.58 -15.02 4.34
CA LYS A 286 -10.64 -13.92 4.14
C LYS A 286 -10.35 -13.79 2.65
N TYR A 287 -10.57 -12.59 2.09
CA TYR A 287 -10.33 -12.28 0.68
C TYR A 287 -9.39 -11.07 0.59
N ASN A 288 -8.08 -11.32 0.62
CA ASN A 288 -7.06 -10.29 0.76
C ASN A 288 -6.79 -9.54 -0.55
N VAL A 289 -6.88 -10.20 -1.71
CA VAL A 289 -6.58 -9.56 -3.01
C VAL A 289 -7.50 -10.09 -4.09
N CYS A 290 -7.93 -9.23 -5.02
CA CYS A 290 -8.76 -9.63 -6.16
C CYS A 290 -7.95 -10.26 -7.30
N THR A 291 -7.23 -11.35 -7.02
CA THR A 291 -6.34 -12.05 -7.98
C THR A 291 -6.44 -13.56 -7.76
N ASN A 292 -6.18 -14.38 -8.78
CA ASN A 292 -6.09 -15.84 -8.60
C ASN A 292 -4.78 -16.23 -7.91
N MET A 293 -4.80 -17.25 -7.06
CA MET A 293 -3.60 -17.86 -6.48
C MET A 293 -3.30 -19.18 -7.19
N GLU A 294 -2.04 -19.61 -7.14
CA GLU A 294 -1.59 -20.93 -7.61
C GLU A 294 -1.26 -21.81 -6.39
N PRO A 295 -1.47 -23.14 -6.46
CA PRO A 295 -1.92 -23.90 -7.63
C PRO A 295 -3.45 -23.96 -7.80
N MET A 296 -4.21 -23.34 -6.89
CA MET A 296 -5.67 -23.42 -6.87
C MET A 296 -6.28 -22.04 -7.13
N ASN A 297 -6.84 -21.85 -8.32
CA ASN A 297 -7.51 -20.60 -8.66
C ASN A 297 -8.80 -20.39 -7.85
N PHE A 298 -9.38 -19.18 -7.95
CA PHE A 298 -10.46 -18.78 -7.07
C PHE A 298 -11.74 -19.59 -7.28
N GLN A 299 -12.01 -19.99 -8.52
CA GLN A 299 -13.20 -20.77 -8.85
C GLN A 299 -13.14 -22.16 -8.22
N GLU A 300 -11.98 -22.81 -8.24
CA GLU A 300 -11.75 -24.11 -7.61
C GLU A 300 -11.78 -24.01 -6.09
N PHE A 301 -11.12 -23.00 -5.53
CA PHE A 301 -11.17 -22.68 -4.11
C PHE A 301 -12.61 -22.47 -3.62
N ASN A 302 -13.39 -21.66 -4.32
CA ASN A 302 -14.78 -21.38 -4.00
C ASN A 302 -15.62 -22.67 -3.99
N LYS A 303 -15.44 -23.53 -4.99
CA LYS A 303 -16.14 -24.83 -5.02
C LYS A 303 -15.80 -25.68 -3.79
N LYS A 304 -14.51 -25.77 -3.43
CA LYS A 304 -14.04 -26.54 -2.27
C LYS A 304 -14.61 -25.98 -0.97
N MET A 305 -14.55 -24.66 -0.78
CA MET A 305 -15.08 -23.98 0.40
C MET A 305 -16.57 -24.27 0.60
N TRP A 306 -17.41 -24.03 -0.41
CA TRP A 306 -18.85 -24.24 -0.27
C TRP A 306 -19.25 -25.71 -0.07
N GLN A 307 -18.50 -26.66 -0.65
CA GLN A 307 -18.69 -28.08 -0.36
C GLN A 307 -18.50 -28.41 1.12
N SER A 308 -17.52 -27.77 1.78
CA SER A 308 -17.31 -27.92 3.22
C SER A 308 -18.44 -27.26 4.03
N THR A 309 -18.87 -26.05 3.64
CA THR A 309 -19.89 -25.25 4.35
C THR A 309 -21.24 -25.96 4.46
N VAL A 310 -21.76 -26.51 3.35
CA VAL A 310 -23.10 -27.14 3.32
C VAL A 310 -23.21 -28.31 4.30
N SER A 311 -22.15 -29.11 4.42
CA SER A 311 -22.13 -30.27 5.33
C SER A 311 -22.19 -29.88 6.81
N LYS A 312 -21.82 -28.64 7.14
CA LYS A 312 -21.66 -28.15 8.53
C LYS A 312 -22.81 -27.25 9.01
N LYS A 313 -23.83 -27.02 8.17
CA LYS A 313 -25.02 -26.21 8.52
C LYS A 313 -24.68 -24.83 9.10
N VAL A 314 -23.78 -24.12 8.42
CA VAL A 314 -23.39 -22.75 8.76
C VAL A 314 -24.61 -21.82 8.79
N SER A 315 -24.75 -21.02 9.84
CA SER A 315 -25.81 -20.01 10.01
C SER A 315 -25.27 -18.57 10.07
N LYS A 316 -23.94 -18.41 10.07
CA LYS A 316 -23.26 -17.11 10.08
C LYS A 316 -22.11 -17.13 9.07
N ILE A 317 -22.01 -16.10 8.22
CA ILE A 317 -20.93 -15.95 7.24
C ILE A 317 -20.24 -14.61 7.50
N ILE A 318 -18.93 -14.64 7.70
CA ILE A 318 -18.07 -13.47 7.87
C ILE A 318 -17.14 -13.40 6.66
N ILE A 319 -17.16 -12.28 5.97
CA ILE A 319 -16.35 -12.02 4.77
C ILE A 319 -15.41 -10.87 5.07
N ASP A 320 -14.11 -11.13 5.14
CA ASP A 320 -13.11 -10.14 5.53
C ASP A 320 -12.39 -9.58 4.31
N LEU A 321 -12.68 -8.30 4.05
CA LEU A 321 -12.13 -7.48 2.97
C LEU A 321 -11.26 -6.34 3.51
N ARG A 322 -10.93 -6.36 4.81
CA ARG A 322 -10.38 -5.18 5.49
C ARG A 322 -9.04 -4.72 4.91
N ASN A 323 -8.25 -5.65 4.36
CA ASN A 323 -6.95 -5.43 3.72
C ASN A 323 -7.00 -5.51 2.18
N ASN A 324 -8.19 -5.53 1.58
CA ASN A 324 -8.34 -5.77 0.14
C ASN A 324 -8.21 -4.49 -0.69
N THR A 325 -7.02 -4.27 -1.24
CA THR A 325 -6.69 -3.10 -2.08
C THR A 325 -7.13 -3.24 -3.54
N GLY A 326 -7.73 -4.37 -3.93
CA GLY A 326 -8.29 -4.60 -5.25
C GLY A 326 -7.49 -5.56 -6.13
N GLY A 327 -7.49 -5.30 -7.44
CA GLY A 327 -7.06 -6.23 -8.49
C GLY A 327 -8.13 -6.38 -9.58
N ASN A 328 -8.38 -7.61 -10.03
CA ASN A 328 -9.43 -7.91 -11.02
C ASN A 328 -10.79 -8.17 -10.34
N SER A 329 -11.74 -7.24 -10.53
CA SER A 329 -13.09 -7.29 -9.94
C SER A 329 -13.91 -8.52 -10.33
N THR A 330 -13.56 -9.22 -11.41
CA THR A 330 -14.31 -10.41 -11.84
C THR A 330 -13.97 -11.68 -11.07
N VAL A 331 -12.86 -11.68 -10.31
CA VAL A 331 -12.38 -12.88 -9.59
C VAL A 331 -13.40 -13.34 -8.55
N ILE A 332 -14.10 -12.42 -7.87
CA ILE A 332 -15.07 -12.75 -6.81
C ILE A 332 -16.39 -13.35 -7.33
N ASN A 333 -16.69 -13.26 -8.63
CA ASN A 333 -17.99 -13.66 -9.20
C ASN A 333 -18.47 -15.08 -8.84
N PRO A 334 -17.62 -16.13 -8.82
CA PRO A 334 -18.03 -17.46 -8.38
C PRO A 334 -18.53 -17.47 -6.93
N PHE A 335 -17.93 -16.68 -6.04
CA PHE A 335 -18.35 -16.57 -4.64
C PHE A 335 -19.70 -15.89 -4.53
N LEU A 336 -19.91 -14.76 -5.22
CA LEU A 336 -21.20 -14.05 -5.23
C LEU A 336 -22.35 -14.97 -5.68
N LYS A 337 -22.12 -15.76 -6.74
CA LYS A 337 -23.11 -16.71 -7.24
C LYS A 337 -23.44 -17.80 -6.21
N SER A 338 -22.42 -18.38 -5.58
CA SER A 338 -22.61 -19.41 -4.56
C SER A 338 -23.29 -18.84 -3.30
N LEU A 339 -22.89 -17.67 -2.84
CA LEU A 339 -23.50 -16.98 -1.70
C LEU A 339 -24.98 -16.70 -1.95
N ASN A 340 -25.35 -16.16 -3.11
CA ASN A 340 -26.75 -15.92 -3.48
C ASN A 340 -27.60 -17.21 -3.42
N ASN A 341 -27.06 -18.32 -3.91
CA ASN A 341 -27.76 -19.61 -3.87
C ASN A 341 -27.89 -20.12 -2.44
N PHE A 342 -26.84 -20.00 -1.63
CA PHE A 342 -26.84 -20.41 -0.24
C PHE A 342 -27.88 -19.62 0.58
N ILE A 343 -27.92 -18.30 0.45
CA ILE A 343 -28.89 -17.45 1.17
C ILE A 343 -30.33 -17.73 0.73
N LYS A 344 -30.59 -18.10 -0.53
CA LYS A 344 -31.93 -18.53 -0.96
C LYS A 344 -32.39 -19.83 -0.30
N GLU A 345 -31.47 -20.74 -0.05
CA GLU A 345 -31.75 -22.02 0.61
C GLU A 345 -31.83 -21.87 2.14
N TYR A 346 -31.01 -20.99 2.71
CA TYR A 346 -30.88 -20.71 4.14
C TYR A 346 -31.10 -19.21 4.43
N PRO A 347 -32.35 -18.70 4.29
CA PRO A 347 -32.65 -17.27 4.37
C PRO A 347 -32.36 -16.63 5.73
N ASP A 348 -32.29 -17.43 6.80
CA ASP A 348 -31.99 -16.97 8.16
C ASP A 348 -30.48 -16.83 8.42
N THR A 349 -29.63 -17.08 7.43
CA THR A 349 -28.16 -16.95 7.56
C THR A 349 -27.77 -15.48 7.71
N SER A 350 -27.05 -15.17 8.79
CA SER A 350 -26.49 -13.83 9.01
C SER A 350 -25.20 -13.63 8.20
N VAL A 351 -25.08 -12.52 7.48
CA VAL A 351 -23.90 -12.19 6.67
C VAL A 351 -23.26 -10.90 7.16
N TYR A 352 -21.98 -10.97 7.52
CA TYR A 352 -21.16 -9.85 7.94
C TYR A 352 -20.02 -9.64 6.96
N VAL A 353 -19.75 -8.38 6.61
CA VAL A 353 -18.64 -8.00 5.73
C VAL A 353 -17.73 -7.05 6.49
N ILE A 354 -16.50 -7.48 6.76
CA ILE A 354 -15.51 -6.66 7.44
C ILE A 354 -14.82 -5.76 6.40
N ILE A 355 -14.88 -4.46 6.63
CA ILE A 355 -14.26 -3.44 5.80
C ILE A 355 -13.25 -2.62 6.61
N GLY A 356 -12.29 -2.02 5.91
CA GLY A 356 -11.24 -1.24 6.54
C GLY A 356 -10.70 -0.13 5.64
N ARG A 357 -9.76 0.63 6.18
CA ARG A 357 -9.08 1.73 5.46
C ARG A 357 -8.38 1.26 4.18
N GLU A 358 -8.00 -0.02 4.10
CA GLU A 358 -7.39 -0.63 2.92
C GLU A 358 -8.39 -1.14 1.88
N THR A 359 -9.67 -1.30 2.25
CA THR A 359 -10.70 -1.76 1.30
C THR A 359 -10.85 -0.73 0.18
N PHE A 360 -10.29 -1.05 -0.98
CA PHE A 360 -10.01 -0.08 -2.05
C PHE A 360 -10.21 -0.71 -3.44
N SER A 361 -10.46 0.11 -4.46
CA SER A 361 -10.61 -0.30 -5.87
C SER A 361 -11.54 -1.51 -6.07
N SER A 362 -11.12 -2.59 -6.73
CA SER A 362 -11.91 -3.82 -6.88
C SER A 362 -12.32 -4.48 -5.55
N GLY A 363 -11.62 -4.22 -4.44
CA GLY A 363 -12.02 -4.68 -3.10
C GLY A 363 -13.25 -3.92 -2.59
N LEU A 364 -13.33 -2.61 -2.88
CA LEU A 364 -14.56 -1.83 -2.65
C LEU A 364 -15.69 -2.29 -3.57
N MET A 365 -15.42 -2.58 -4.85
CA MET A 365 -16.44 -3.12 -5.76
C MET A 365 -17.00 -4.44 -5.22
N ALA A 366 -16.16 -5.31 -4.65
CA ALA A 366 -16.59 -6.53 -3.99
C ALA A 366 -17.55 -6.26 -2.82
N VAL A 367 -17.31 -5.23 -1.99
CA VAL A 367 -18.24 -4.81 -0.92
C VAL A 367 -19.61 -4.45 -1.51
N LEU A 368 -19.65 -3.65 -2.57
CA LEU A 368 -20.90 -3.23 -3.22
C LEU A 368 -21.64 -4.42 -3.86
N ASP A 369 -20.91 -5.32 -4.53
CA ASP A 369 -21.47 -6.52 -5.11
C ASP A 369 -22.01 -7.48 -4.03
N LEU A 370 -21.37 -7.55 -2.86
CA LEU A 370 -21.87 -8.29 -1.71
C LEU A 370 -23.16 -7.69 -1.16
N LYS A 371 -23.22 -6.36 -0.95
CA LYS A 371 -24.46 -5.69 -0.52
C LYS A 371 -25.59 -5.84 -1.54
N LYS A 372 -25.28 -5.87 -2.83
CA LYS A 372 -26.26 -6.15 -3.88
C LYS A 372 -26.73 -7.61 -3.85
N THR A 373 -25.83 -8.54 -3.58
CA THR A 373 -26.11 -9.98 -3.51
C THR A 373 -26.92 -10.34 -2.26
N VAL A 374 -26.59 -9.72 -1.13
CA VAL A 374 -27.25 -9.91 0.16
C VAL A 374 -27.57 -8.52 0.75
N PRO A 375 -28.75 -7.94 0.41
CA PRO A 375 -29.13 -6.62 0.89
C PRO A 375 -29.10 -6.46 2.42
N GLY A 376 -29.35 -7.55 3.15
CA GLY A 376 -29.29 -7.61 4.62
C GLY A 376 -27.90 -7.82 5.22
N ALA A 377 -26.83 -7.89 4.42
CA ALA A 377 -25.49 -8.04 4.95
C ALA A 377 -25.06 -6.80 5.76
N VAL A 378 -24.42 -7.02 6.91
CA VAL A 378 -23.97 -5.97 7.82
C VAL A 378 -22.51 -5.65 7.58
N LEU A 379 -22.19 -4.40 7.26
CA LEU A 379 -20.82 -3.91 7.15
C LEU A 379 -20.27 -3.56 8.53
N ILE A 380 -19.08 -4.01 8.88
CA ILE A 380 -18.44 -3.76 10.18
C ILE A 380 -16.97 -3.40 10.02
N GLY A 381 -16.47 -2.51 10.88
CA GLY A 381 -15.05 -2.13 10.93
C GLY A 381 -14.83 -0.64 10.73
N GLU A 382 -13.97 -0.28 9.77
CA GLU A 382 -13.66 1.11 9.43
C GLU A 382 -14.18 1.47 8.04
N SER A 383 -14.44 2.77 7.81
CA SER A 383 -14.86 3.23 6.49
C SER A 383 -13.78 2.95 5.44
N THR A 384 -14.21 2.67 4.22
CA THR A 384 -13.32 2.25 3.14
C THR A 384 -12.35 3.35 2.72
N GLY A 385 -11.09 3.00 2.43
CA GLY A 385 -10.17 3.91 1.75
C GLY A 385 -10.54 4.14 0.30
N GLY A 386 -11.22 3.18 -0.35
CA GLY A 386 -11.79 3.40 -1.68
C GLY A 386 -12.95 4.39 -1.64
N SER A 387 -13.03 5.23 -2.66
CA SER A 387 -14.25 5.96 -3.00
C SER A 387 -15.08 5.16 -4.00
N PRO A 388 -16.41 4.98 -3.78
CA PRO A 388 -17.29 4.31 -4.74
C PRO A 388 -17.35 5.06 -6.08
N ASN A 389 -17.16 6.37 -6.03
CA ASN A 389 -17.10 7.22 -7.21
C ASN A 389 -15.67 7.77 -7.34
N SER A 390 -14.88 7.16 -8.22
CA SER A 390 -13.43 7.38 -8.31
C SER A 390 -12.90 7.27 -9.74
N TYR A 391 -11.76 7.88 -9.97
CA TYR A 391 -10.97 7.64 -11.17
C TYR A 391 -10.21 6.31 -11.02
N GLY A 392 -10.03 5.59 -12.11
CA GLY A 392 -9.31 4.33 -12.13
C GLY A 392 -9.03 3.87 -13.56
N GLU A 393 -8.90 2.56 -13.73
CA GLU A 393 -8.32 1.95 -14.94
C GLU A 393 -6.91 2.51 -15.16
N VAL A 394 -5.97 1.94 -14.40
CA VAL A 394 -4.63 2.49 -14.24
C VAL A 394 -3.78 2.19 -15.46
N LYS A 395 -3.14 3.22 -16.00
CA LYS A 395 -2.04 3.10 -16.97
C LYS A 395 -0.79 3.73 -16.38
N HIS A 396 0.35 3.46 -17.00
CA HIS A 396 1.65 3.94 -16.52
C HIS A 396 2.52 4.50 -17.64
N PHE A 397 3.50 5.31 -17.25
CA PHE A 397 4.65 5.71 -18.06
C PHE A 397 5.84 5.98 -17.12
N ASN A 398 7.05 6.00 -17.67
CA ASN A 398 8.24 6.46 -16.95
C ASN A 398 8.62 7.85 -17.44
N LEU A 399 9.18 8.66 -16.53
CA LEU A 399 9.81 9.93 -16.91
C LEU A 399 11.06 9.67 -17.77
N PRO A 400 11.30 10.47 -18.83
CA PRO A 400 12.31 10.16 -19.83
C PRO A 400 13.74 10.16 -19.28
N ASN A 401 14.04 10.97 -18.27
CA ASN A 401 15.40 11.14 -17.75
C ASN A 401 15.59 10.45 -16.40
N SER A 402 14.80 10.81 -15.39
CA SER A 402 14.87 10.21 -14.05
C SER A 402 14.37 8.78 -14.03
N GLN A 403 13.55 8.35 -15.00
CA GLN A 403 12.92 7.03 -15.01
C GLN A 403 12.02 6.76 -13.80
N LEU A 404 11.50 7.80 -13.15
CA LEU A 404 10.49 7.64 -12.10
C LEU A 404 9.20 7.08 -12.74
N PRO A 405 8.62 5.99 -12.18
CA PRO A 405 7.36 5.47 -12.66
C PRO A 405 6.20 6.36 -12.21
N VAL A 406 5.27 6.59 -13.13
CA VAL A 406 4.05 7.36 -12.91
C VAL A 406 2.85 6.52 -13.31
N THR A 407 1.82 6.48 -12.46
CA THR A 407 0.52 5.90 -12.75
C THR A 407 -0.52 7.00 -12.97
N TYR A 408 -1.54 6.72 -13.78
CA TYR A 408 -2.64 7.65 -14.02
C TYR A 408 -3.93 6.92 -14.43
N SER A 409 -5.07 7.50 -14.09
CA SER A 409 -6.40 6.96 -14.41
C SER A 409 -6.93 7.41 -15.77
N VAL A 410 -7.51 6.47 -16.53
CA VAL A 410 -8.15 6.77 -17.83
C VAL A 410 -9.68 6.68 -17.81
N LYS A 411 -10.27 6.23 -16.71
CA LYS A 411 -11.72 6.06 -16.58
C LYS A 411 -12.23 6.64 -15.26
N TYR A 412 -13.48 7.08 -15.27
CA TYR A 412 -14.23 7.42 -14.05
C TYR A 412 -15.30 6.35 -13.83
N PHE A 413 -15.31 5.77 -12.64
CA PHE A 413 -16.31 4.81 -12.19
C PHE A 413 -17.31 5.54 -11.31
N LYS A 414 -18.59 5.49 -11.69
CA LYS A 414 -19.71 5.94 -10.86
C LYS A 414 -20.45 4.69 -10.39
N LEU A 415 -20.19 4.24 -9.17
CA LEU A 415 -20.77 3.01 -8.61
C LEU A 415 -21.98 3.29 -7.72
N THR A 416 -22.08 4.48 -7.15
CA THR A 416 -23.23 4.93 -6.36
C THR A 416 -23.75 6.26 -6.90
N GLU A 417 -25.05 6.53 -6.67
CA GLU A 417 -25.67 7.78 -7.12
C GLU A 417 -25.36 8.96 -6.20
N ASP A 418 -25.05 8.68 -4.93
CA ASP A 418 -24.54 9.67 -4.00
C ASP A 418 -23.06 9.96 -4.30
N ASP A 419 -22.63 11.21 -4.15
CA ASP A 419 -21.22 11.58 -4.32
C ASP A 419 -20.37 11.19 -3.10
N ALA A 420 -20.71 10.06 -2.48
CA ALA A 420 -20.01 9.51 -1.32
C ALA A 420 -18.54 9.24 -1.68
N LYS A 421 -17.64 9.64 -0.77
CA LYS A 421 -16.19 9.46 -0.93
C LYS A 421 -15.65 8.22 -0.24
N THR A 422 -16.50 7.50 0.49
CA THR A 422 -16.17 6.29 1.25
C THR A 422 -17.47 5.52 1.51
N ILE A 423 -17.37 4.21 1.75
CA ILE A 423 -18.46 3.40 2.27
C ILE A 423 -18.31 3.33 3.79
N GLN A 424 -19.35 3.77 4.50
CA GLN A 424 -19.43 3.68 5.95
C GLN A 424 -19.86 2.28 6.39
N PRO A 425 -19.26 1.71 7.45
CA PRO A 425 -19.78 0.48 8.02
C PRO A 425 -21.11 0.74 8.73
N ASP A 426 -21.96 -0.27 8.79
CA ASP A 426 -23.17 -0.27 9.60
C ASP A 426 -22.82 -0.29 11.11
N ILE A 427 -21.69 -0.91 11.46
CA ILE A 427 -21.11 -0.95 12.81
C ILE A 427 -19.66 -0.47 12.75
N VAL A 428 -19.37 0.70 13.34
CA VAL A 428 -18.00 1.20 13.45
C VAL A 428 -17.29 0.47 14.59
N LEU A 429 -16.19 -0.20 14.28
CA LEU A 429 -15.36 -0.88 15.27
C LEU A 429 -13.89 -0.76 14.86
N LYS A 430 -13.07 -0.19 15.74
CA LYS A 430 -11.66 0.16 15.48
C LYS A 430 -10.79 -0.55 16.50
N PRO A 431 -9.61 -1.05 16.11
CA PRO A 431 -8.66 -1.56 17.08
C PRO A 431 -8.07 -0.42 17.92
N ASP A 432 -7.73 -0.73 19.16
CA ASP A 432 -6.86 0.10 19.99
C ASP A 432 -5.45 -0.52 20.11
N ILE A 433 -4.54 0.16 20.81
CA ILE A 433 -3.16 -0.32 20.95
C ILE A 433 -3.06 -1.64 21.75
N GLN A 434 -4.01 -1.94 22.63
CA GLN A 434 -4.04 -3.18 23.39
C GLN A 434 -4.40 -4.36 22.51
N ASP A 435 -5.29 -4.16 21.53
CA ASP A 435 -5.59 -5.18 20.52
C ASP A 435 -4.34 -5.59 19.73
N PHE A 436 -3.48 -4.65 19.37
CA PHE A 436 -2.18 -4.94 18.74
C PHE A 436 -1.21 -5.65 19.70
N LYS A 437 -1.13 -5.20 20.96
CA LYS A 437 -0.29 -5.84 22.01
C LYS A 437 -0.65 -7.32 22.21
N LEU A 438 -1.93 -7.64 22.12
CA LEU A 438 -2.46 -8.98 22.34
C LEU A 438 -2.64 -9.80 21.05
N ASN A 439 -2.38 -9.20 19.88
CA ASN A 439 -2.73 -9.75 18.57
C ASN A 439 -4.18 -10.27 18.51
N LYS A 440 -5.11 -9.51 19.08
CA LYS A 440 -6.51 -9.88 19.28
C LYS A 440 -7.37 -9.13 18.26
N ASP A 441 -8.20 -9.84 17.49
CA ASP A 441 -9.06 -9.20 16.49
C ASP A 441 -10.41 -8.79 17.09
N VAL A 442 -10.50 -7.52 17.50
CA VAL A 442 -11.70 -6.92 18.09
C VAL A 442 -12.98 -7.16 17.28
N ILE A 443 -12.89 -7.22 15.94
CA ILE A 443 -14.05 -7.41 15.08
C ILE A 443 -14.52 -8.87 15.12
N ILE A 444 -13.58 -9.81 15.08
CA ILE A 444 -13.92 -11.24 15.15
C ILE A 444 -14.50 -11.56 16.52
N ASP A 445 -13.89 -11.06 17.60
CA ASP A 445 -14.42 -11.27 18.94
C ASP A 445 -15.82 -10.68 19.11
N TYR A 446 -16.07 -9.49 18.55
CA TYR A 446 -17.41 -8.93 18.54
C TYR A 446 -18.40 -9.86 17.83
N LEU A 447 -18.07 -10.34 16.63
CA LEU A 447 -18.97 -11.16 15.80
C LEU A 447 -19.22 -12.56 16.36
N LEU A 448 -18.24 -13.17 17.03
CA LEU A 448 -18.39 -14.50 17.64
C LEU A 448 -19.20 -14.43 18.94
N ASN A 449 -19.15 -13.32 19.67
CA ASN A 449 -19.94 -13.13 20.90
C ASN A 449 -21.40 -12.66 20.67
N GLN A 450 -21.81 -12.40 19.43
CA GLN A 450 -23.23 -12.17 19.09
C GLN A 450 -23.94 -13.52 18.94
N ASN A 451 -24.82 -13.83 19.91
CA ASN A 451 -25.69 -15.02 19.92
C ASN A 451 -26.81 -14.95 18.88
#